data_AF-B1X542-F1
#
_entry.id   AF-B1X542-F1
#
_cell.length_a   1.000
_cell.length_b   1.000
_cell.length_c   1.000
_cell.angle_alpha   90.00
_cell.angle_beta   90.00
_cell.angle_gamma   90.00
#
_symmetry.space_group_name_H-M   'P 1'
#
loop_
_entity.id
_entity.type
_entity.pdbx_description
1 polymer ?
#
loop_
_entity_poly.entity_id
_entity_poly.type
_entity_poly.pdbx_seq_one_letter_code
_entity_poly.pdbx_strand_id
1 'polypeptide(L)'
;MPVIRFVREGIDVECYPGENLREVALRHGIELYGIKGKLGNCGGCGQCITCFVDIISPHGSNSPSTLSARTQVENMKLRRRPDTWRLGCQVLVYGSVLVLTRPQLGLPDAEYRIAAARTAKLSKGNMSWFSPEVNINPEQSTTSSEGDEEPALNSDTVS
;
A
#
# COMPACT_ATOMS: atom_id res chain seq x y z
N MET A 1 0.25 11.60 15.87
CA MET A 1 0.69 10.80 14.72
C MET A 1 0.62 11.63 13.45
N PRO A 2 1.50 11.42 12.46
CA PRO A 2 1.31 11.89 11.09
C PRO A 2 -0.04 11.46 10.49
N VAL A 3 -0.56 12.27 9.59
CA VAL A 3 -1.79 12.00 8.82
C VAL A 3 -1.50 12.09 7.33
N ILE A 4 -1.84 11.05 6.59
CA ILE A 4 -1.79 11.02 5.13
C ILE A 4 -3.19 11.31 4.61
N ARG A 5 -3.35 12.43 3.90
CA ARG A 5 -4.59 12.79 3.20
C ARG A 5 -4.54 12.27 1.77
N PHE A 6 -5.34 11.26 1.46
CA PHE A 6 -5.50 10.71 0.12
C PHE A 6 -6.53 11.53 -0.67
N VAL A 7 -6.05 12.44 -1.53
CA VAL A 7 -6.86 13.52 -2.14
C VAL A 7 -7.95 12.99 -3.08
N ARG A 8 -7.68 11.90 -3.81
CA ARG A 8 -8.63 11.28 -4.75
C ARG A 8 -9.74 10.53 -4.02
N GLU A 9 -9.40 9.90 -2.91
CA GLU A 9 -10.33 9.14 -2.07
C GLU A 9 -11.10 10.07 -1.11
N GLY A 10 -10.53 11.23 -0.75
CA GLY A 10 -11.11 12.17 0.22
C GLY A 10 -10.95 11.70 1.67
N ILE A 11 -10.01 10.79 1.94
CA ILE A 11 -9.84 10.11 3.22
C ILE A 11 -8.53 10.53 3.86
N ASP A 12 -8.57 10.76 5.17
CA ASP A 12 -7.40 10.96 6.03
C ASP A 12 -7.09 9.66 6.77
N VAL A 13 -5.83 9.23 6.74
CA VAL A 13 -5.33 8.03 7.41
C VAL A 13 -4.21 8.41 8.36
N GLU A 14 -4.32 7.99 9.62
CA GLU A 14 -3.21 8.11 10.59
C GLU A 14 -2.17 7.01 10.37
N CYS A 15 -0.90 7.36 10.57
CA CYS A 15 0.21 6.40 10.59
C CYS A 15 1.23 6.74 11.69
N TYR A 16 2.09 5.79 12.04
CA TYR A 16 3.25 6.05 12.88
C TYR A 16 4.39 6.68 12.06
N PRO A 17 5.22 7.56 12.67
CA PRO A 17 6.43 8.06 12.03
C PRO A 17 7.34 6.91 11.59
N GLY A 18 7.80 6.96 10.35
CA GLY A 18 8.61 5.93 9.71
C GLY A 18 7.83 4.84 8.98
N GLU A 19 6.49 4.83 9.00
CA GLU A 19 5.71 3.86 8.23
C GLU A 19 5.85 4.04 6.71
N ASN A 20 5.80 2.92 6.00
CA ASN A 20 5.87 2.88 4.54
C ASN A 20 4.53 3.31 3.92
N LEU A 21 4.56 4.29 3.01
CA LEU A 21 3.36 4.88 2.42
C LEU A 21 2.50 3.87 1.63
N ARG A 22 3.12 2.87 0.98
CA ARG A 22 2.36 1.79 0.31
C ARG A 22 1.60 0.95 1.33
N GLU A 23 2.26 0.50 2.39
CA GLU A 23 1.65 -0.42 3.35
C GLU A 23 0.50 0.25 4.11
N VAL A 24 0.66 1.53 4.47
CA VAL A 24 -0.44 2.33 5.06
C VAL A 24 -1.61 2.45 4.08
N ALA A 25 -1.36 2.78 2.81
CA ALA A 25 -2.42 2.88 1.81
C ALA A 25 -3.18 1.55 1.64
N LEU A 26 -2.46 0.44 1.44
CA LEU A 26 -3.07 -0.87 1.20
C LEU A 26 -3.86 -1.39 2.41
N ARG A 27 -3.34 -1.22 3.64
CA ARG A 27 -4.04 -1.60 4.88
C ARG A 27 -5.37 -0.87 5.06
N HIS A 28 -5.44 0.38 4.62
CA HIS A 28 -6.66 1.20 4.68
C HIS A 28 -7.52 1.12 3.39
N GLY A 29 -7.30 0.11 2.54
CA GLY A 29 -8.09 -0.14 1.33
C GLY A 29 -7.91 0.91 0.22
N ILE A 30 -6.88 1.76 0.31
CA ILE A 30 -6.64 2.84 -0.64
C ILE A 30 -6.01 2.29 -1.93
N GLU A 31 -6.69 2.51 -3.05
CA GLU A 31 -6.31 1.94 -4.35
C GLU A 31 -5.13 2.67 -5.01
N LEU A 32 -3.93 2.13 -4.83
CA LEU A 32 -2.73 2.60 -5.53
C LEU A 32 -2.61 2.08 -6.97
N TYR A 33 -3.34 1.01 -7.34
CA TYR A 33 -3.08 0.28 -8.59
C TYR A 33 -4.22 0.38 -9.61
N GLY A 34 -3.86 0.67 -10.86
CA GLY A 34 -4.72 0.31 -12.00
C GLY A 34 -4.74 -1.21 -12.23
N ILE A 35 -5.64 -1.72 -13.07
CA ILE A 35 -5.83 -3.15 -13.35
C ILE A 35 -4.50 -3.88 -13.60
N LYS A 36 -3.66 -3.38 -14.52
CA LYS A 36 -2.33 -3.94 -14.81
C LYS A 36 -1.37 -3.93 -13.59
N GLY A 37 -1.52 -2.96 -12.69
CA GLY A 37 -0.74 -2.86 -11.46
C GLY A 37 -1.17 -3.90 -10.42
N LYS A 38 -2.45 -4.27 -10.34
CA LYS A 38 -2.92 -5.32 -9.43
C LYS A 38 -2.27 -6.67 -9.75
N LEU A 39 -2.22 -7.03 -11.04
CA LEU A 39 -1.64 -8.30 -11.51
C LEU A 39 -0.10 -8.28 -11.56
N GLY A 40 0.54 -7.11 -11.65
CA GLY A 40 1.97 -6.99 -11.97
C GLY A 40 2.78 -6.05 -11.07
N ASN A 41 2.35 -5.77 -9.83
CA ASN A 41 3.17 -5.01 -8.88
C ASN A 41 4.25 -5.90 -8.24
N CYS A 42 5.42 -5.33 -7.97
CA CYS A 42 6.57 -6.05 -7.41
C CYS A 42 6.53 -6.28 -5.89
N GLY A 43 5.34 -6.31 -5.27
CA GLY A 43 5.19 -6.53 -3.82
C GLY A 43 5.77 -5.45 -2.89
N GLY A 44 6.36 -4.39 -3.44
CA GLY A 44 7.04 -3.32 -2.68
C GLY A 44 8.55 -3.22 -2.92
N CYS A 45 9.15 -4.17 -3.65
CA CYS A 45 10.61 -4.30 -3.82
C CYS A 45 11.28 -3.28 -4.76
N GLY A 46 10.61 -2.16 -5.10
CA GLY A 46 11.15 -1.09 -5.95
C GLY A 46 11.42 -1.44 -7.43
N GLN A 47 11.13 -2.67 -7.87
CA GLN A 47 11.45 -3.13 -9.22
C GLN A 47 10.50 -2.59 -10.29
N CYS A 48 9.23 -2.42 -9.95
CA CYS A 48 8.19 -1.87 -10.83
C CYS A 48 7.94 -0.36 -10.55
N ILE A 49 7.26 0.30 -11.48
CA ILE A 49 6.72 1.65 -11.31
C ILE A 49 5.18 1.66 -11.27
N THR A 50 4.56 0.78 -10.47
CA THR A 50 3.08 0.71 -10.38
C THR A 50 2.50 1.37 -9.13
N CYS A 51 3.28 1.51 -8.05
CA CYS A 51 2.85 2.14 -6.79
C CYS A 51 3.16 3.65 -6.73
N PHE A 52 3.19 4.33 -7.87
CA PHE A 52 3.54 5.74 -7.91
C PHE A 52 2.39 6.61 -7.43
N VAL A 53 2.75 7.65 -6.69
CA VAL A 53 1.86 8.65 -6.10
C VAL A 53 2.45 10.03 -6.33
N ASP A 54 1.59 11.05 -6.34
CA ASP A 54 2.01 12.44 -6.46
C ASP A 54 1.92 13.12 -5.09
N ILE A 55 3.02 13.68 -4.62
CA ILE A 55 3.12 14.33 -3.31
C ILE A 55 2.75 15.81 -3.46
N ILE A 56 1.58 16.15 -2.94
CA ILE A 56 1.04 17.50 -3.01
C ILE A 56 1.68 18.35 -1.90
N SER A 57 2.80 18.99 -2.25
CA SER A 57 3.61 19.81 -1.35
C SER A 57 4.07 21.10 -2.05
N PRO A 58 3.93 22.28 -1.42
CA PRO A 58 4.41 23.55 -2.00
C PRO A 58 5.95 23.61 -2.13
N HIS A 59 6.68 22.71 -1.45
CA HIS A 59 8.14 22.60 -1.50
C HIS A 59 8.61 21.32 -2.22
N GLY A 60 7.72 20.65 -2.97
CA GLY A 60 8.02 19.41 -3.68
C GLY A 60 8.03 18.15 -2.79
N SER A 61 8.36 17.00 -3.39
CA SER A 61 8.25 15.66 -2.77
C SER A 61 9.40 15.27 -1.83
N ASN A 62 10.38 16.14 -1.66
CA ASN A 62 11.59 15.93 -0.86
C ASN A 62 11.61 16.89 0.34
N SER A 63 10.66 16.73 1.26
CA SER A 63 10.66 17.42 2.55
C SER A 63 11.23 16.49 3.62
N PRO A 64 12.48 16.66 4.09
CA PRO A 64 13.12 15.71 5.02
C PRO A 64 12.43 15.60 6.39
N SER A 65 11.70 16.64 6.79
CA SER A 65 10.88 16.65 8.01
C SER A 65 9.53 15.94 7.85
N THR A 66 9.16 15.58 6.63
CA THR A 66 7.84 14.99 6.31
C THR A 66 7.97 13.57 5.75
N LEU A 67 8.94 13.33 4.86
CA LEU A 67 9.13 12.08 4.14
C LEU A 67 10.61 11.68 4.11
N SER A 68 10.88 10.39 3.90
CA SER A 68 12.23 9.94 3.54
C SER A 68 12.75 10.62 2.27
N ALA A 69 14.06 10.88 2.24
CA ALA A 69 14.76 11.28 1.03
C ALA A 69 14.53 10.26 -0.10
N ARG A 70 14.52 10.73 -1.36
CA ARG A 70 14.38 9.85 -2.53
C ARG A 70 15.48 8.81 -2.60
N THR A 71 15.09 7.57 -2.82
CA THR A 71 16.06 6.48 -3.04
C THR A 71 16.65 6.54 -4.44
N GLN A 72 17.81 5.91 -4.66
CA GLN A 72 18.40 5.78 -6.00
C GLN A 72 17.46 5.07 -6.98
N VAL A 73 16.64 4.13 -6.48
CA VAL A 73 15.59 3.43 -7.25
C VAL A 73 14.55 4.44 -7.75
N GLU A 74 14.06 5.32 -6.89
CA GLU A 74 13.11 6.37 -7.30
C GLU A 74 13.73 7.34 -8.33
N ASN A 75 14.97 7.76 -8.10
CA ASN A 75 15.68 8.68 -9.01
C ASN A 75 15.88 8.04 -10.39
N MET A 76 16.24 6.76 -10.47
CA MET A 76 16.40 6.04 -11.73
C MET A 76 15.06 5.78 -12.43
N LYS A 77 14.08 5.24 -11.71
CA LYS A 77 12.82 4.74 -12.26
C LYS A 77 11.82 5.85 -12.60
N LEU A 78 11.88 7.00 -11.90
CA LEU A 78 10.99 8.14 -12.12
C LEU A 78 11.65 9.31 -12.88
N ARG A 79 12.87 9.18 -13.42
CA ARG A 79 13.64 10.23 -14.14
C ARG A 79 12.95 10.93 -15.34
N ARG A 80 11.76 10.49 -15.74
CA ARG A 80 10.91 11.06 -16.82
C ARG A 80 9.48 11.33 -16.34
N ARG A 81 9.30 11.56 -15.05
CA ARG A 81 8.03 11.87 -14.36
C ARG A 81 8.21 13.19 -13.59
N PRO A 82 7.12 13.88 -13.21
CA PRO A 82 7.23 15.07 -12.37
C PRO A 82 8.00 14.80 -11.08
N ASP A 83 8.79 15.77 -10.62
CA ASP A 83 9.60 15.62 -9.40
C ASP A 83 8.75 15.45 -8.14
N THR A 84 7.46 15.83 -8.18
CA THR A 84 6.50 15.58 -7.11
C THR A 84 6.12 14.10 -6.98
N TRP A 85 6.37 13.27 -8.01
CA TRP A 85 6.02 11.85 -8.00
C TRP A 85 7.04 11.03 -7.22
N ARG A 86 6.55 10.15 -6.35
CA ARG A 86 7.33 9.19 -5.55
C ARG A 86 6.83 7.76 -5.77
N LEU A 87 7.64 6.76 -5.45
CA LEU A 87 7.19 5.37 -5.35
C LEU A 87 6.71 5.12 -3.92
N GLY A 88 5.42 4.86 -3.73
CA GLY A 88 4.83 4.67 -2.39
C GLY A 88 5.56 3.60 -1.56
N CYS A 89 6.10 2.57 -2.19
CA CYS A 89 6.88 1.52 -1.52
C CYS A 89 8.31 1.92 -1.11
N GLN A 90 8.78 3.12 -1.47
CA GLN A 90 10.10 3.67 -1.15
C GLN A 90 10.03 4.90 -0.23
N VAL A 91 8.81 5.33 0.10
CA VAL A 91 8.53 6.49 0.94
C VAL A 91 8.24 6.03 2.36
N LEU A 92 8.98 6.57 3.33
CA LEU A 92 8.64 6.51 4.75
C LEU A 92 8.04 7.86 5.15
N VAL A 93 6.99 7.85 5.99
CA VAL A 93 6.25 9.06 6.38
C VAL A 93 6.59 9.47 7.81
N TYR A 94 7.16 10.65 8.01
CA TYR A 94 7.53 11.22 9.31
C TYR A 94 6.63 12.36 9.77
N GLY A 95 5.96 13.04 8.84
CA GLY A 95 5.03 14.14 9.08
C GLY A 95 3.83 14.09 8.15
N SER A 96 2.77 14.82 8.48
CA SER A 96 1.53 14.78 7.72
C SER A 96 1.70 15.28 6.27
N VAL A 97 1.04 14.62 5.33
CA VAL A 97 1.28 14.80 3.90
C VAL A 97 -0.01 14.62 3.09
N LEU A 98 -0.13 15.37 1.99
CA LEU A 98 -1.21 15.18 1.01
C LEU A 98 -0.68 14.34 -0.16
N VAL A 99 -1.42 13.31 -0.52
CA VAL A 99 -1.04 12.31 -1.53
C VAL A 99 -2.16 12.16 -2.53
N LEU A 100 -1.84 12.36 -3.81
CA LEU A 100 -2.73 12.02 -4.92
C LEU A 100 -2.38 10.62 -5.43
N THR A 101 -3.30 9.67 -5.24
CA THR A 101 -3.19 8.31 -5.75
C THR A 101 -3.38 8.28 -7.27
N ARG A 102 -2.74 7.31 -7.93
CA ARG A 102 -2.87 7.05 -9.37
C ARG A 102 -2.83 8.34 -10.22
N PRO A 103 -1.78 9.18 -10.11
CA PRO A 103 -1.75 10.51 -10.75
C PRO A 103 -1.69 10.48 -12.29
N GLN A 104 -1.50 9.31 -12.90
CA GLN A 104 -1.69 9.09 -14.34
C GLN A 104 -3.16 9.09 -14.79
N LEU A 105 -4.10 8.94 -13.84
CA LEU A 105 -5.53 8.99 -14.12
C LEU A 105 -6.05 10.37 -13.78
N GLY A 106 -6.83 10.97 -14.68
CA GLY A 106 -7.49 12.24 -14.43
C GLY A 106 -8.24 12.25 -13.09
N LEU A 107 -8.20 13.38 -12.40
CA LEU A 107 -9.04 13.64 -11.24
C LEU A 107 -10.04 14.73 -11.66
N PRO A 108 -11.35 14.45 -11.70
CA PRO A 108 -12.36 15.48 -11.88
C PRO A 108 -12.17 16.58 -10.84
N ASP A 109 -12.21 17.84 -11.30
CA ASP A 109 -12.01 19.04 -10.49
C ASP A 109 -10.71 19.03 -9.66
N ALA A 110 -9.63 18.47 -10.23
CA ALA A 110 -8.34 18.27 -9.56
C ALA A 110 -7.87 19.48 -8.75
N GLU A 111 -7.88 20.66 -9.37
CA GLU A 111 -7.41 21.90 -8.75
C GLU A 111 -8.25 22.27 -7.51
N TYR A 112 -9.58 22.23 -7.62
CA TYR A 112 -10.49 22.48 -6.51
C TYR A 112 -10.30 21.46 -5.39
N ARG A 113 -10.19 20.16 -5.73
CA ARG A 113 -9.98 19.09 -4.75
C ARG A 113 -8.65 19.21 -4.02
N ILE A 114 -7.58 19.60 -4.73
CA ILE A 114 -6.26 19.87 -4.15
C ILE A 114 -6.30 21.12 -3.27
N ALA A 115 -6.92 22.22 -3.71
CA ALA A 115 -7.05 23.45 -2.93
C ALA A 115 -7.88 23.24 -1.64
N ALA A 116 -8.99 22.51 -1.73
CA ALA A 116 -9.80 22.11 -0.59
C ALA A 116 -9.00 21.22 0.37
N ALA A 117 -8.29 20.21 -0.14
CA ALA A 117 -7.44 19.33 0.65
C ALA A 117 -6.31 20.06 1.39
N ARG A 118 -5.75 21.13 0.81
CA ARG A 118 -4.71 21.98 1.44
C ARG A 118 -5.26 22.89 2.53
N THR A 119 -6.52 23.33 2.41
CA THR A 119 -7.14 24.30 3.33
C THR A 119 -7.87 23.61 4.49
N ALA A 120 -8.46 22.43 4.25
CA ALA A 120 -9.19 21.70 5.27
C ALA A 120 -8.25 21.19 6.38
N LYS A 121 -8.68 21.31 7.64
CA LYS A 121 -7.97 20.73 8.78
C LYS A 121 -7.83 19.21 8.59
N LEU A 122 -6.67 18.65 8.91
CA LEU A 122 -6.46 17.20 8.97
C LEU A 122 -7.32 16.63 10.10
N SER A 123 -8.08 15.57 9.83
CA SER A 123 -8.81 14.87 10.87
C SER A 123 -7.85 14.17 11.82
N LYS A 124 -8.26 13.99 13.08
CA LYS A 124 -7.66 12.94 13.92
C LYS A 124 -8.18 11.63 13.36
N GLY A 125 -7.29 10.75 12.94
CA GLY A 125 -7.61 9.55 12.19
C GLY A 125 -8.61 8.68 12.94
N ASN A 126 -9.69 8.31 12.26
CA ASN A 126 -10.64 7.37 12.83
C ASN A 126 -10.06 5.94 12.75
N MET A 127 -9.56 5.44 13.88
CA MET A 127 -9.01 4.09 14.01
C MET A 127 -10.07 2.96 14.03
N SER A 128 -11.37 3.25 13.84
CA SER A 128 -12.46 2.26 13.91
C SER A 128 -12.41 1.11 12.87
N TRP A 129 -11.42 1.11 11.99
CA TRP A 129 -11.17 0.03 11.03
C TRP A 129 -10.21 -1.05 11.57
N PHE A 130 -9.53 -0.78 12.69
CA PHE A 130 -8.90 -1.82 13.49
C PHE A 130 -9.96 -2.46 14.38
N SER A 131 -10.57 -3.54 13.90
CA SER A 131 -11.34 -4.49 14.72
C SER A 131 -10.42 -5.68 15.07
N PRO A 132 -9.75 -5.69 16.24
CA PRO A 132 -8.86 -6.77 16.64
C PRO A 132 -9.66 -7.95 17.22
N GLU A 133 -10.50 -8.59 16.42
CA GLU A 133 -11.18 -9.84 16.79
C GLU A 133 -10.90 -10.94 15.75
N VAL A 134 -9.67 -11.46 15.80
CA VAL A 134 -9.39 -12.84 15.40
C VAL A 134 -9.08 -13.61 16.68
N ASN A 135 -10.13 -14.17 17.28
CA ASN A 135 -10.00 -15.01 18.47
C ASN A 135 -9.49 -16.39 18.06
N ILE A 136 -8.16 -16.56 18.01
CA ILE A 136 -7.52 -17.84 17.73
C ILE A 136 -7.58 -18.69 19.02
N ASN A 137 -8.67 -19.44 19.19
CA ASN A 137 -8.76 -20.43 20.26
C ASN A 137 -7.89 -21.66 19.90
N PRO A 138 -6.89 -22.07 20.71
CA PRO A 138 -5.92 -23.10 20.30
C PRO A 138 -6.46 -24.54 20.31
N GLU A 139 -7.64 -24.79 20.87
CA GLU A 139 -8.11 -26.14 21.24
C GLU A 139 -9.21 -26.68 20.33
N GLN A 140 -8.89 -27.03 19.08
CA GLN A 140 -9.59 -28.14 18.41
C GLN A 140 -8.81 -28.82 17.26
N SER A 141 -7.59 -29.28 17.57
CA SER A 141 -6.90 -30.28 16.75
C SER A 141 -7.23 -31.70 17.25
N THR A 142 -8.39 -32.24 16.88
CA THR A 142 -8.75 -33.65 17.14
C THR A 142 -9.21 -34.36 15.87
N THR A 143 -8.28 -35.18 15.36
CA THR A 143 -8.45 -36.37 14.51
C THR A 143 -9.88 -36.90 14.28
N SER A 144 -10.16 -37.24 13.01
CA SER A 144 -10.85 -38.48 12.68
C SER A 144 -10.27 -39.08 11.38
N SER A 145 -9.88 -40.34 11.46
CA SER A 145 -9.28 -41.15 10.38
C SER A 145 -10.04 -42.47 10.26
N GLU A 146 -10.38 -42.88 9.04
CA GLU A 146 -10.74 -44.24 8.59
C GLU A 146 -11.06 -44.07 7.08
N GLY A 147 -10.32 -44.67 6.15
CA GLY A 147 -10.49 -46.05 5.64
C GLY A 147 -11.16 -45.96 4.24
N ASP A 148 -10.81 -46.67 3.17
CA ASP A 148 -9.75 -47.67 2.88
C ASP A 148 -9.22 -47.39 1.43
N GLU A 149 -8.49 -48.19 0.66
CA GLU A 149 -8.11 -49.63 0.64
C GLU A 149 -6.79 -49.78 -0.16
N GLU A 150 -5.99 -50.83 0.06
CA GLU A 150 -4.86 -51.20 -0.81
C GLU A 150 -5.23 -52.33 -1.80
N PRO A 151 -4.84 -52.23 -3.09
CA PRO A 151 -4.78 -53.38 -3.98
C PRO A 151 -3.43 -54.11 -3.85
N ALA A 152 -3.49 -55.41 -3.56
CA ALA A 152 -2.32 -56.23 -3.24
C ALA A 152 -1.33 -56.45 -4.41
N LEU A 153 -0.03 -56.50 -4.10
CA LEU A 153 0.97 -57.08 -5.00
C LEU A 153 0.86 -58.61 -4.99
N ASN A 154 0.59 -59.20 -6.16
CA ASN A 154 0.82 -60.61 -6.42
C ASN A 154 2.18 -60.82 -7.10
N SER A 155 2.99 -61.69 -6.50
CA SER A 155 4.22 -62.21 -7.09
C SER A 155 3.92 -63.21 -8.20
N ASP A 156 4.72 -63.23 -9.27
CA ASP A 156 5.06 -64.48 -9.95
C ASP A 156 6.37 -64.36 -10.74
N THR A 157 7.15 -65.45 -10.70
CA THR A 157 8.45 -65.61 -11.36
C THR A 157 8.32 -66.56 -12.54
N VAL A 158 8.80 -66.16 -13.72
CA VAL A 158 9.12 -67.10 -14.82
C VAL A 158 10.46 -66.72 -15.43
N SER A 159 11.23 -67.77 -15.79
CA SER A 159 12.59 -67.79 -16.32
C SER A 159 12.80 -67.08 -17.66
#